data_AF-A0A4P2PUX1-F1
#
_entry.id   AF-A0A4P2PUX1-F1
#
_cell.length_a   1.000
_cell.length_b   1.000
_cell.length_c   1.000
_cell.angle_alpha   90.00
_cell.angle_beta   90.00
_cell.angle_gamma   90.00
#
_symmetry.space_group_name_H-M   'P 1'
#
loop_
_entity.id
_entity.type
_entity.pdbx_description
1 polymer ?
#
loop_
_entity_poly.entity_id
_entity_poly.type
_entity_poly.pdbx_seq_one_letter_code
_entity_poly.pdbx_strand_id
1 'polypeptide(L)'
;MSAPLRADRPSGAPRARWFDAGNLANGFLVFGNVVTGFIAVGNVARGFIAIGNVAVGVIAIGNVAVGVVGGFGATIAVGAIAAAGVFGFPVLDGVAGVASALELHPLLSVLPLGLWVLAARLFPGRRAPRPGPRPALAPLGALLCGARDEGWVKARVERAGEGALRLTARGGSVELPMAPAARRAAAALLADGRGARLLVQVRAEERIRGGERGYRAAPERERVLTAADLAAPPAWVPPWINGAEVQWWLARAWSVGAAAALVLRAAQLVAGALG
;
A
#
# COMPACT_ATOMS: atom_id res chain seq x y z
N MET A 1 -49.23 -53.63 26.03
CA MET A 1 -49.19 -52.92 24.73
C MET A 1 -48.44 -51.62 24.95
N SER A 2 -47.13 -51.65 24.71
CA SER A 2 -46.21 -50.56 24.99
C SER A 2 -46.01 -49.78 23.69
N ALA A 3 -46.45 -48.52 23.66
CA ALA A 3 -46.22 -47.63 22.52
C ALA A 3 -44.70 -47.35 22.41
N PRO A 4 -44.09 -47.45 21.22
CA PRO A 4 -42.68 -47.14 21.07
C PRO A 4 -42.49 -45.61 21.18
N LEU A 5 -41.68 -45.20 22.15
CA LEU A 5 -41.12 -43.86 22.25
C LEU A 5 -40.41 -43.54 20.93
N ARG A 6 -41.02 -42.63 20.16
CA ARG A 6 -40.46 -42.07 18.93
C ARG A 6 -39.22 -41.27 19.34
N ALA A 7 -38.05 -41.86 19.18
CA ALA A 7 -36.79 -41.15 19.35
C ALA A 7 -36.74 -40.00 18.33
N ASP A 8 -36.89 -38.77 18.80
CA ASP A 8 -36.56 -37.58 18.03
C ASP A 8 -35.10 -37.71 17.60
N ARG A 9 -34.89 -37.90 16.30
CA ARG A 9 -33.56 -37.86 15.71
C ARG A 9 -32.96 -36.48 16.03
N PRO A 10 -31.70 -36.39 16.48
CA PRO A 10 -31.03 -35.11 16.58
C PRO A 10 -31.09 -34.44 15.22
N SER A 11 -31.81 -33.32 15.18
CA SER A 11 -31.99 -32.41 14.06
C SER A 11 -30.70 -32.30 13.25
N GLY A 12 -30.78 -32.69 11.97
CA GLY A 12 -29.66 -32.51 11.05
C GLY A 12 -29.22 -31.04 11.06
N ALA A 13 -27.91 -30.82 11.08
CA ALA A 13 -27.33 -29.48 11.07
C ALA A 13 -28.06 -28.63 10.01
N PRO A 14 -28.62 -27.46 10.38
CA PRO A 14 -29.42 -26.66 9.47
C PRO A 14 -28.59 -26.36 8.21
N ARG A 15 -29.14 -26.73 7.05
CA ARG A 15 -28.48 -26.48 5.75
C ARG A 15 -28.22 -24.98 5.64
N ALA A 16 -26.95 -24.61 5.45
CA ALA A 16 -26.57 -23.22 5.23
C ALA A 16 -27.33 -22.67 4.02
N ARG A 17 -28.20 -21.69 4.25
CA ARG A 17 -28.93 -21.00 3.20
C ARG A 17 -28.09 -19.83 2.69
N TRP A 18 -28.29 -19.43 1.44
CA TRP A 18 -27.60 -18.24 0.92
C TRP A 18 -28.07 -16.97 1.65
N PHE A 19 -29.35 -16.94 2.03
CA PHE A 19 -29.96 -15.91 2.86
C PHE A 19 -30.83 -16.58 3.93
N ASP A 20 -30.75 -16.11 5.18
CA ASP A 20 -31.59 -16.58 6.27
C ASP A 20 -31.90 -15.46 7.27
N ALA A 21 -33.10 -15.49 7.86
CA ALA A 21 -33.51 -14.50 8.85
C ALA A 21 -34.40 -15.14 9.92
N GLY A 22 -34.11 -14.84 11.19
CA GLY A 22 -34.87 -15.40 12.31
C GLY A 22 -34.15 -15.26 13.65
N ASN A 23 -34.77 -15.75 14.71
CA ASN A 23 -34.18 -15.67 16.06
C ASN A 23 -32.87 -16.49 16.15
N LEU A 24 -32.83 -17.62 15.44
CA LEU A 24 -31.68 -18.49 15.22
C LEU A 24 -31.56 -18.76 13.72
N ALA A 25 -30.55 -18.18 13.06
CA ALA A 25 -30.41 -18.26 11.60
C ALA A 25 -28.97 -18.57 11.19
N ASN A 26 -28.80 -19.33 10.10
CA ASN A 26 -27.49 -19.77 9.61
C ASN A 26 -27.39 -19.70 8.07
N GLY A 27 -26.34 -19.10 7.55
CA GLY A 27 -26.22 -18.90 6.09
C GLY A 27 -25.06 -18.03 5.62
N PHE A 28 -25.08 -17.62 4.36
CA PHE A 28 -24.05 -16.72 3.82
C PHE A 28 -24.28 -15.27 4.28
N LEU A 29 -25.51 -14.76 4.13
CA LEU A 29 -25.96 -13.46 4.64
C LEU A 29 -27.13 -13.66 5.60
N VAL A 30 -26.97 -13.26 6.86
CA VAL A 30 -27.91 -13.63 7.93
C VAL A 30 -28.27 -12.46 8.84
N PHE A 31 -29.56 -12.36 9.18
CA PHE A 31 -30.11 -11.35 10.09
C PHE A 31 -30.89 -11.99 11.25
N GLY A 32 -30.70 -11.53 12.49
CA GLY A 32 -31.38 -12.17 13.62
C GLY A 32 -30.89 -11.78 15.00
N ASN A 33 -31.33 -12.51 16.04
CA ASN A 33 -30.82 -12.29 17.40
C ASN A 33 -29.54 -13.08 17.66
N VAL A 34 -29.50 -14.36 17.27
CA VAL A 34 -28.31 -15.22 17.36
C VAL A 34 -28.05 -15.81 16.00
N VAL A 35 -27.00 -15.33 15.33
CA VAL A 35 -26.77 -15.62 13.91
C VAL A 35 -25.35 -16.08 13.63
N THR A 36 -25.22 -17.07 12.74
CA THR A 36 -23.91 -17.53 12.25
C THR A 36 -23.88 -17.50 10.73
N GLY A 37 -22.91 -16.79 10.14
CA GLY A 37 -22.79 -16.74 8.69
C GLY A 37 -21.50 -16.13 8.16
N PHE A 38 -21.37 -15.96 6.85
CA PHE A 38 -20.22 -15.25 6.29
C PHE A 38 -20.33 -13.75 6.61
N ILE A 39 -21.52 -13.18 6.42
CA ILE A 39 -21.94 -11.86 6.86
C ILE A 39 -23.11 -12.05 7.83
N ALA A 40 -22.89 -11.71 9.09
CA ALA A 40 -23.85 -11.95 10.17
C ALA A 40 -24.20 -10.62 10.87
N VAL A 41 -25.48 -10.26 10.91
CA VAL A 41 -25.98 -9.04 11.55
C VAL A 41 -27.02 -9.41 12.61
N GLY A 42 -26.72 -9.13 13.88
CA GLY A 42 -27.62 -9.51 14.96
C GLY A 42 -27.12 -9.18 16.35
N ASN A 43 -27.94 -9.40 17.38
CA ASN A 43 -27.52 -9.13 18.77
C ASN A 43 -26.27 -9.92 19.17
N VAL A 44 -26.21 -11.20 18.78
CA VAL A 44 -25.05 -12.09 18.87
C VAL A 44 -24.74 -12.58 17.46
N ALA A 45 -23.67 -12.06 16.86
CA ALA A 45 -23.29 -12.34 15.49
C ALA A 45 -21.94 -13.06 15.41
N ARG A 46 -21.90 -14.19 14.69
CA ARG A 46 -20.67 -14.93 14.42
C ARG A 46 -20.43 -15.06 12.92
N GLY A 47 -19.29 -14.61 12.42
CA GLY A 47 -19.02 -14.72 10.98
C GLY A 47 -17.66 -14.25 10.51
N PHE A 48 -17.45 -14.18 9.20
CA PHE A 48 -16.26 -13.51 8.67
C PHE A 48 -16.38 -11.99 8.89
N ILE A 49 -17.56 -11.45 8.62
CA ILE A 49 -18.00 -10.11 8.98
C ILE A 49 -19.17 -10.25 9.96
N ALA A 50 -18.97 -9.81 11.20
CA ALA A 50 -19.97 -9.87 12.26
C ALA A 50 -20.31 -8.46 12.76
N ILE A 51 -21.60 -8.11 12.76
CA ILE A 51 -22.10 -6.83 13.25
C ILE A 51 -23.17 -7.10 14.32
N GLY A 52 -22.95 -6.62 15.54
CA GLY A 52 -23.85 -6.93 16.65
C GLY A 52 -23.48 -6.35 17.98
N ASN A 53 -24.30 -6.54 19.01
CA ASN A 53 -23.91 -6.18 20.39
C ASN A 53 -22.74 -7.06 20.86
N VAL A 54 -22.77 -8.34 20.52
CA VAL A 54 -21.67 -9.31 20.68
C VAL A 54 -21.31 -9.83 19.29
N ALA A 55 -20.14 -9.43 18.78
CA ALA A 55 -19.68 -9.78 17.43
C ALA A 55 -18.39 -10.60 17.49
N VAL A 56 -18.38 -11.77 16.84
CA VAL A 56 -17.19 -12.64 16.74
C VAL A 56 -16.89 -12.92 15.27
N GLY A 57 -15.76 -12.41 14.78
CA GLY A 57 -15.40 -12.61 13.38
C GLY A 57 -14.04 -12.07 12.95
N VAL A 58 -13.66 -12.24 11.69
CA VAL A 58 -12.41 -11.64 11.17
C VAL A 58 -12.53 -10.12 11.20
N ILE A 59 -13.69 -9.59 10.83
CA ILE A 59 -14.11 -8.19 10.99
C ILE A 59 -15.30 -8.19 11.95
N ALA A 60 -15.16 -7.59 13.13
CA ALA A 60 -16.19 -7.56 14.16
C ALA A 60 -16.56 -6.11 14.54
N ILE A 61 -17.85 -5.76 14.46
CA ILE A 61 -18.35 -4.43 14.80
C ILE A 61 -19.41 -4.60 15.88
N GLY A 62 -19.15 -4.09 17.07
CA GLY A 62 -20.05 -4.30 18.21
C GLY A 62 -19.55 -3.80 19.54
N ASN A 63 -20.44 -3.71 20.53
CA ASN A 63 -20.11 -3.30 21.90
C ASN A 63 -19.08 -4.24 22.55
N VAL A 64 -19.21 -5.54 22.27
CA VAL A 64 -18.23 -6.58 22.57
C VAL A 64 -17.82 -7.22 21.25
N ALA A 65 -16.60 -6.94 20.79
CA ALA A 65 -16.11 -7.41 19.50
C ALA A 65 -14.83 -8.25 19.66
N VAL A 66 -14.86 -9.47 19.14
CA VAL A 66 -13.69 -10.36 19.09
C VAL A 66 -13.35 -10.59 17.63
N GLY A 67 -12.22 -10.05 17.17
CA GLY A 67 -11.85 -10.19 15.76
C GLY A 67 -10.44 -9.81 15.38
N VAL A 68 -10.04 -10.21 14.17
CA VAL A 68 -8.66 -10.04 13.70
C VAL A 68 -8.39 -8.61 13.24
N VAL A 69 -9.30 -7.99 12.47
CA VAL A 69 -9.06 -6.75 11.68
C VAL A 69 -9.88 -5.54 12.13
N GLY A 70 -10.89 -5.69 12.98
CA GLY A 70 -11.70 -4.55 13.42
C GLY A 70 -12.38 -4.86 14.73
N GLY A 71 -12.11 -4.03 15.74
CA GLY A 71 -12.94 -3.85 16.92
C GLY A 71 -13.44 -2.40 16.93
N PHE A 72 -14.01 -1.95 15.81
CA PHE A 72 -14.54 -0.60 15.71
C PHE A 72 -15.91 -0.58 16.38
N GLY A 73 -16.01 0.08 17.54
CA GLY A 73 -17.24 0.25 18.30
C GLY A 73 -17.33 -0.49 19.64
N ALA A 74 -16.27 -1.18 20.09
CA ALA A 74 -16.34 -1.98 21.30
C ALA A 74 -15.84 -1.24 22.55
N THR A 75 -16.60 -1.33 23.64
CA THR A 75 -16.13 -1.06 25.00
C THR A 75 -15.05 -2.08 25.41
N ILE A 76 -15.12 -3.30 24.85
CA ILE A 76 -14.12 -4.37 25.04
C ILE A 76 -13.84 -5.02 23.68
N ALA A 77 -12.68 -4.72 23.09
CA ALA A 77 -12.18 -5.38 21.89
C ALA A 77 -11.03 -6.33 22.23
N VAL A 78 -11.11 -7.59 21.78
CA VAL A 78 -10.00 -8.57 21.88
C VAL A 78 -9.65 -9.03 20.47
N GLY A 79 -8.50 -8.58 19.95
CA GLY A 79 -8.14 -8.79 18.55
C GLY A 79 -6.67 -8.57 18.23
N ALA A 80 -6.14 -9.35 17.27
CA ALA A 80 -4.73 -9.31 16.88
C ALA A 80 -4.31 -7.96 16.27
N ILE A 81 -5.20 -7.28 15.52
CA ILE A 81 -4.95 -5.92 15.00
C ILE A 81 -5.54 -4.85 15.93
N ALA A 82 -6.48 -5.18 16.82
CA ALA A 82 -6.83 -4.26 17.91
C ALA A 82 -5.59 -3.96 18.77
N ALA A 83 -4.75 -4.96 19.04
CA ALA A 83 -3.45 -4.77 19.69
C ALA A 83 -2.41 -3.98 18.84
N ALA A 84 -2.55 -3.94 17.52
CA ALA A 84 -1.57 -3.32 16.61
C ALA A 84 -1.95 -1.92 16.10
N GLY A 85 -3.22 -1.50 16.23
CA GLY A 85 -3.68 -0.21 15.70
C GLY A 85 -4.66 0.56 16.57
N VAL A 86 -5.32 -0.06 17.55
CA VAL A 86 -6.41 0.57 18.29
C VAL A 86 -6.53 -0.11 19.66
N PHE A 87 -5.78 0.36 20.67
CA PHE A 87 -6.50 0.65 21.92
C PHE A 87 -7.70 1.47 21.46
N GLY A 88 -8.91 0.96 21.70
CA GLY A 88 -10.18 1.60 21.35
C GLY A 88 -9.97 3.10 21.36
N PHE A 89 -10.18 3.76 20.22
CA PHE A 89 -10.49 5.18 20.24
C PHE A 89 -11.43 5.37 21.43
N PRO A 90 -11.00 6.01 22.53
CA PRO A 90 -11.93 6.37 23.57
C PRO A 90 -12.53 7.68 23.03
N VAL A 91 -13.30 7.58 21.94
CA VAL A 91 -13.94 8.73 21.29
C VAL A 91 -15.37 8.90 21.74
N LEU A 92 -15.87 8.04 22.65
CA LEU A 92 -17.07 8.35 23.41
C LEU A 92 -16.93 8.22 24.94
N ASP A 93 -15.72 7.96 25.46
CA ASP A 93 -15.41 8.20 26.90
C ASP A 93 -13.90 8.46 27.15
N GLY A 94 -13.35 9.34 26.30
CA GLY A 94 -11.93 9.71 26.10
C GLY A 94 -11.10 10.18 27.29
N VAL A 95 -11.66 10.22 28.48
CA VAL A 95 -10.96 10.70 29.68
C VAL A 95 -11.16 9.73 30.85
N ALA A 96 -12.33 9.09 30.98
CA ALA A 96 -12.63 8.20 32.10
C ALA A 96 -11.95 6.82 32.01
N GLY A 97 -11.88 6.22 30.81
CA GLY A 97 -11.28 4.89 30.63
C GLY A 97 -9.74 4.87 30.72
N VAL A 98 -9.10 5.99 30.36
CA VAL A 98 -7.66 6.16 30.54
C VAL A 98 -7.35 6.61 31.98
N ALA A 99 -8.20 7.43 32.61
CA ALA A 99 -8.05 7.77 34.02
C ALA A 99 -8.18 6.54 34.95
N SER A 100 -9.15 5.65 34.72
CA SER A 100 -9.39 4.48 35.58
C SER A 100 -8.30 3.40 35.48
N ALA A 101 -7.66 3.23 34.33
CA ALA A 101 -6.48 2.36 34.18
C ALA A 101 -5.19 3.02 34.70
N LEU A 102 -5.11 4.36 34.70
CA LEU A 102 -3.96 5.12 35.20
C LEU A 102 -3.92 5.28 36.72
N GLU A 103 -5.05 5.16 37.41
CA GLU A 103 -5.11 5.16 38.87
C GLU A 103 -4.59 3.85 39.49
N LEU A 104 -4.56 2.74 38.73
CA LEU A 104 -4.28 1.41 39.29
C LEU A 104 -2.80 1.08 39.54
N HIS A 105 -1.84 1.73 38.86
CA HIS A 105 -0.44 1.73 39.29
C HIS A 105 0.41 2.63 38.36
N PRO A 106 1.21 3.57 38.88
CA PRO A 106 2.11 4.37 38.05
C PRO A 106 3.09 3.50 37.24
N LEU A 107 3.52 2.36 37.78
CA LEU A 107 4.35 1.37 37.09
C LEU A 107 3.67 0.75 35.85
N LEU A 108 2.38 0.43 35.93
CA LEU A 108 1.63 -0.14 34.81
C LEU A 108 1.36 0.90 33.71
N SER A 109 1.35 2.19 34.04
CA SER A 109 1.23 3.26 33.04
C SER A 109 2.49 3.49 32.22
N VAL A 110 3.68 3.25 32.80
CA VAL A 110 4.97 3.52 32.16
C VAL A 110 5.48 2.27 31.41
N LEU A 111 5.09 1.07 31.84
CA LEU A 111 5.52 -0.18 31.22
C LEU A 111 5.17 -0.29 29.72
N PRO A 112 3.97 0.07 29.23
CA PRO A 112 3.64 0.06 27.80
C PRO A 112 4.51 1.03 26.99
N LEU A 113 4.78 2.22 27.54
CA LEU A 113 5.67 3.22 26.93
C LEU A 113 7.11 2.70 26.85
N GLY A 114 7.60 2.05 27.90
CA GLY A 114 8.92 1.41 27.93
C GLY A 114 9.04 0.26 26.92
N LEU A 115 8.04 -0.62 26.88
CA LEU A 115 7.97 -1.72 25.91
C LEU A 115 7.90 -1.18 24.47
N TRP A 116 7.21 -0.06 24.27
CA TRP A 116 7.13 0.66 22.99
C TRP A 116 8.47 1.21 22.53
N VAL A 117 9.18 1.92 23.40
CA VAL A 117 10.53 2.45 23.09
C VAL A 117 11.50 1.31 22.81
N LEU A 118 11.40 0.21 23.55
CA LEU A 118 12.21 -0.99 23.34
C LEU A 118 11.89 -1.65 21.99
N ALA A 119 10.61 -1.82 21.65
CA ALA A 119 10.21 -2.36 20.34
C ALA A 119 10.70 -1.48 19.18
N ALA A 120 10.57 -0.16 19.29
CA ALA A 120 11.08 0.77 18.28
C ALA A 120 12.62 0.69 18.10
N ARG A 121 13.35 0.38 19.18
CA ARG A 121 14.82 0.15 19.16
C ARG A 121 15.19 -1.21 18.58
N LEU A 122 14.45 -2.26 18.91
CA LEU A 122 14.71 -3.64 18.49
C LEU A 122 14.31 -3.90 17.04
N PHE A 123 13.31 -3.17 16.52
CA PHE A 123 12.84 -3.26 15.15
C PHE A 123 13.07 -1.94 14.40
N PRO A 124 14.32 -1.53 14.15
CA PRO A 124 14.60 -0.36 13.34
C PRO A 124 14.11 -0.65 11.93
N GLY A 125 12.93 -0.12 11.58
CA GLY A 125 12.32 -0.30 10.26
C GLY A 125 13.31 0.12 9.19
N ARG A 126 13.99 -0.85 8.57
CA ARG A 126 14.82 -0.60 7.40
C ARG A 126 13.86 -0.30 6.28
N ARG A 127 13.93 0.91 5.72
CA ARG A 127 13.21 1.21 4.47
C ARG A 127 13.54 0.09 3.49
N ALA A 128 12.52 -0.45 2.84
CA ALA A 128 12.71 -1.34 1.71
C ALA A 128 13.79 -0.72 0.80
N PRO A 129 14.83 -1.46 0.40
CA PRO A 129 15.78 -0.96 -0.57
C PRO A 129 14.97 -0.51 -1.79
N ARG A 130 15.08 0.78 -2.13
CA ARG A 130 14.41 1.31 -3.32
C ARG A 130 14.95 0.51 -4.52
N PRO A 131 14.10 0.01 -5.41
CA PRO A 131 14.55 -0.77 -6.55
C PRO A 131 15.50 0.08 -7.40
N GLY A 132 16.78 -0.30 -7.37
CA GLY A 132 17.88 0.20 -8.20
C GLY A 132 18.24 1.69 -8.06
N PRO A 133 19.47 2.08 -8.48
CA PRO A 133 19.77 3.47 -8.75
C PRO A 133 18.79 3.95 -9.83
N ARG A 134 17.96 4.96 -9.50
CA ARG A 134 17.17 5.64 -10.54
C ARG A 134 18.18 6.24 -11.52
N PRO A 135 18.14 5.90 -12.81
CA PRO A 135 19.04 6.51 -13.78
C PRO A 135 18.87 8.02 -13.71
N ALA A 136 19.99 8.75 -13.72
CA ALA A 136 19.97 10.20 -13.69
C ALA A 136 19.22 10.71 -14.93
N LEU A 137 18.07 11.35 -14.71
CA LEU A 137 17.26 11.85 -15.81
C LEU A 137 17.94 13.09 -16.42
N ALA A 138 18.15 13.06 -17.74
CA ALA A 138 18.62 14.21 -18.50
C ALA A 138 17.41 14.92 -19.14
N PRO A 139 17.35 16.27 -19.10
CA PRO A 139 16.35 17.00 -19.87
C PRO A 139 16.63 16.81 -21.37
N LEU A 140 15.58 16.55 -22.16
CA LEU A 140 15.71 16.32 -23.60
C LEU A 140 16.42 17.49 -24.30
N GLY A 141 16.15 18.73 -23.88
CA GLY A 141 16.82 19.92 -24.39
C GLY A 141 18.34 19.90 -24.23
N ALA A 142 18.88 19.34 -23.13
CA ALA A 142 20.32 19.24 -22.93
C ALA A 142 20.99 18.24 -23.89
N LEU A 143 20.28 17.19 -24.30
CA LEU A 143 20.76 16.24 -25.30
C LEU A 143 20.69 16.87 -26.71
N LEU A 144 19.60 17.59 -27.00
CA LEU A 144 19.41 18.29 -28.28
C LEU A 144 20.43 19.41 -28.50
N CYS A 145 20.74 20.21 -27.48
CA CYS A 145 21.73 21.30 -27.61
C CYS A 145 23.19 20.83 -27.53
N GLY A 146 23.45 19.53 -27.32
CA GLY A 146 24.81 19.01 -27.22
C GLY A 146 25.48 19.19 -25.86
N ALA A 147 24.76 19.64 -24.83
CA ALA A 147 25.30 19.74 -23.48
C ALA A 147 25.56 18.37 -22.82
N ARG A 148 24.95 17.30 -23.35
CA ARG A 148 25.20 15.91 -22.96
C ARG A 148 25.14 14.99 -24.17
N ASP A 149 25.99 13.98 -24.16
CA ASP A 149 26.02 12.94 -25.20
C ASP A 149 25.16 11.73 -24.86
N GLU A 150 24.83 11.51 -23.60
CA GLU A 150 23.92 10.45 -23.21
C GLU A 150 23.08 10.81 -21.98
N GLY A 151 21.92 10.17 -21.87
CA GLY A 151 21.09 10.30 -20.69
C GLY A 151 19.73 9.62 -20.85
N TRP A 152 19.12 9.31 -19.70
CA TRP A 152 17.76 8.79 -19.65
C TRP A 152 16.76 9.94 -19.68
N VAL A 153 15.83 9.90 -20.61
CA VAL A 153 14.77 10.91 -20.78
C VAL A 153 13.43 10.27 -20.45
N LYS A 154 12.64 10.93 -19.59
CA LYS A 154 11.25 10.55 -19.37
C LYS A 154 10.37 11.24 -20.41
N ALA A 155 9.81 10.49 -21.35
CA ALA A 155 9.01 11.02 -22.45
C ALA A 155 7.78 10.14 -22.71
N ARG A 156 6.78 10.71 -23.40
CA ARG A 156 5.76 9.92 -24.08
C ARG A 156 6.36 9.44 -25.39
N VAL A 157 6.39 8.14 -25.60
CA VAL A 157 7.03 7.49 -26.75
C VAL A 157 5.95 6.92 -27.64
N GLU A 158 6.00 7.28 -28.91
CA GLU A 158 5.12 6.79 -29.98
C GLU A 158 6.00 6.24 -31.11
N ARG A 159 5.53 5.19 -31.80
CA ARG A 159 6.26 4.66 -32.96
C ARG A 159 6.09 5.61 -34.14
N ALA A 160 7.17 6.07 -34.74
CA ALA A 160 7.17 6.93 -35.92
C ALA A 160 7.84 6.18 -37.08
N GLY A 161 7.04 5.67 -38.02
CA GLY A 161 7.53 4.94 -39.19
C GLY A 161 8.32 3.65 -38.86
N GLU A 162 8.96 3.11 -39.90
CA GLU A 162 9.81 1.92 -39.77
C GLU A 162 11.17 2.31 -39.19
N GLY A 163 11.31 2.17 -37.88
CA GLY A 163 12.62 2.25 -37.22
C GLY A 163 12.89 3.54 -36.44
N ALA A 164 11.93 4.48 -36.34
CA ALA A 164 12.06 5.65 -35.48
C ALA A 164 11.00 5.68 -34.36
N LEU A 165 11.32 6.43 -33.31
CA LEU A 165 10.43 6.74 -32.20
C LEU A 165 10.24 8.24 -32.12
N ARG A 166 8.98 8.67 -31.99
CA ARG A 166 8.64 10.03 -31.62
C ARG A 166 8.64 10.12 -30.09
N LEU A 167 9.54 10.93 -29.55
CA LEU A 167 9.58 11.26 -28.12
C LEU A 167 8.99 12.63 -27.89
N THR A 168 7.94 12.69 -27.09
CA THR A 168 7.30 13.93 -26.64
C THR A 168 7.62 14.16 -25.17
N ALA A 169 8.42 15.19 -24.89
CA ALA A 169 8.82 15.58 -23.53
C ALA A 169 8.46 17.06 -23.26
N ARG A 170 8.65 17.52 -22.02
CA ARG A 170 8.48 18.95 -21.69
C ARG A 170 9.49 19.77 -22.51
N GLY A 171 9.01 20.50 -23.51
CA GLY A 171 9.82 21.35 -24.37
C GLY A 171 9.84 20.96 -25.85
N GLY A 172 9.22 19.84 -26.26
CA GLY A 172 9.10 19.51 -27.67
C GLY A 172 8.86 18.04 -27.97
N SER A 173 8.70 17.77 -29.27
CA SER A 173 8.66 16.42 -29.84
C SER A 173 9.86 16.26 -30.77
N VAL A 174 10.55 15.13 -30.69
CA VAL A 174 11.66 14.78 -31.59
C VAL A 174 11.51 13.35 -32.07
N GLU A 175 11.84 13.10 -33.33
CA GLU A 175 11.90 11.76 -33.89
C GLU A 175 13.34 11.26 -33.85
N LEU A 176 13.56 10.13 -33.18
CA LEU A 176 14.87 9.53 -33.05
C LEU A 176 14.90 8.14 -33.70
N PRO A 177 15.91 7.81 -34.50
CA PRO A 177 16.14 6.44 -34.96
C PRO A 177 16.37 5.48 -33.77
N MET A 178 15.85 4.26 -33.87
CA MET A 178 16.00 3.21 -32.87
C MET A 178 17.24 2.37 -33.11
N ALA A 179 18.05 2.22 -32.06
CA ALA A 179 19.04 1.15 -31.99
C ALA A 179 18.35 -0.23 -31.90
N PRO A 180 19.06 -1.34 -32.23
CA PRO A 180 18.48 -2.69 -32.16
C PRO A 180 17.94 -3.07 -30.78
N ALA A 181 18.58 -2.62 -29.69
CA ALA A 181 18.11 -2.85 -28.32
C ALA A 181 16.78 -2.12 -28.05
N ALA A 182 16.71 -0.83 -28.32
CA ALA A 182 15.47 -0.07 -28.27
C ALA A 182 14.37 -0.70 -29.13
N ARG A 183 14.68 -1.23 -30.32
CA ARG A 183 13.68 -1.87 -31.18
C ARG A 183 13.04 -3.09 -30.50
N ARG A 184 13.84 -3.93 -29.83
CA ARG A 184 13.34 -5.09 -29.07
C ARG A 184 12.48 -4.65 -27.88
N ALA A 185 12.95 -3.67 -27.12
CA ALA A 185 12.20 -3.14 -25.97
C ALA A 185 10.89 -2.45 -26.41
N ALA A 186 10.91 -1.67 -27.50
CA ALA A 186 9.74 -1.04 -28.09
C ALA A 186 8.69 -2.06 -28.53
N ALA A 187 9.11 -3.19 -29.11
CA ALA A 187 8.18 -4.25 -29.51
C ALA A 187 7.42 -4.83 -28.31
N ALA A 188 8.07 -4.96 -27.15
CA ALA A 188 7.43 -5.42 -25.92
C ALA A 188 6.57 -4.35 -25.23
N LEU A 189 7.04 -3.10 -25.22
CA LEU A 189 6.43 -2.01 -24.43
C LEU A 189 5.36 -1.21 -25.17
N LEU A 190 5.31 -1.26 -26.50
CA LEU A 190 4.40 -0.48 -27.35
C LEU A 190 3.51 -1.37 -28.24
N ALA A 191 3.12 -2.55 -27.75
CA ALA A 191 2.40 -3.57 -28.51
C ALA A 191 1.10 -3.07 -29.18
N ASP A 192 0.41 -2.10 -28.57
CA ASP A 192 -0.90 -1.61 -29.03
C ASP A 192 -0.84 -0.46 -30.04
N GLY A 193 0.36 -0.03 -30.47
CA GLY A 193 0.53 1.19 -31.29
C GLY A 193 0.17 2.49 -30.58
N ARG A 194 -0.33 2.42 -29.34
CA ARG A 194 -0.62 3.56 -28.48
C ARG A 194 0.67 4.06 -27.82
N GLY A 195 0.81 5.38 -27.76
CA GLY A 195 1.93 6.00 -27.07
C GLY A 195 1.94 5.67 -25.58
N ALA A 196 3.12 5.32 -25.04
CA ALA A 196 3.30 5.02 -23.63
C ALA A 196 4.30 6.00 -22.98
N ARG A 197 4.16 6.25 -21.67
CA ARG A 197 5.15 7.02 -20.91
C ARG A 197 6.29 6.09 -20.53
N LEU A 198 7.46 6.27 -21.15
CA LEU A 198 8.62 5.42 -20.97
C LEU A 198 9.84 6.24 -20.54
N LEU A 199 10.84 5.54 -20.00
CA LEU A 199 12.20 6.04 -19.89
C LEU A 199 12.95 5.61 -21.14
N VAL A 200 13.55 6.56 -21.86
CA VAL A 200 14.33 6.28 -23.07
C VAL A 200 15.76 6.69 -22.84
N GLN A 201 16.69 5.76 -23.04
CA GLN A 201 18.10 6.12 -23.07
C GLN A 201 18.40 6.73 -24.45
N VAL A 202 18.72 8.01 -24.47
CA VAL A 202 19.10 8.73 -25.68
C VAL A 202 20.61 8.86 -25.70
N ARG A 203 21.23 8.54 -26.83
CA ARG A 203 22.68 8.62 -27.03
C ARG A 203 22.98 9.41 -28.30
N ALA A 204 23.99 10.26 -28.26
CA ALA A 204 24.54 10.93 -29.41
C ALA A 204 25.58 10.01 -30.07
N GLU A 205 25.40 9.79 -31.36
CA GLU A 205 26.36 9.09 -32.22
C GLU A 205 26.88 10.07 -33.26
N GLU A 206 28.20 10.10 -33.46
CA GLU A 206 28.79 10.75 -34.62
C GLU A 206 28.64 9.82 -35.82
N ARG A 207 27.85 10.24 -36.82
CA ARG A 207 27.81 9.56 -38.11
C ARG A 207 28.64 10.34 -39.11
N ILE A 208 29.55 9.65 -39.77
CA ILE A 208 30.24 10.19 -40.93
C ILE A 208 29.22 10.23 -42.06
N ARG A 209 28.85 11.43 -42.51
CA ARG A 209 28.02 11.59 -43.68
C ARG A 209 28.90 11.31 -44.89
N GLY A 210 28.58 10.23 -45.61
CA GLY A 210 29.20 9.94 -46.89
C GLY A 210 28.85 11.04 -47.89
N GLY A 211 29.66 12.09 -47.94
CA GLY A 211 29.52 13.14 -48.95
C GLY A 211 30.06 12.64 -50.28
N GLU A 212 29.40 13.02 -51.38
CA GLU A 212 29.91 12.79 -52.75
C GLU A 212 31.21 13.57 -53.05
N ARG A 213 31.66 14.40 -52.11
CA ARG A 213 32.94 15.12 -52.23
C ARG A 213 34.07 14.10 -52.19
N GLY A 214 34.83 14.03 -53.28
CA GLY A 214 35.86 13.00 -53.51
C GLY A 214 36.85 12.83 -52.35
N TYR A 215 37.61 11.71 -52.40
CA TYR A 215 38.46 11.15 -51.33
C TYR A 215 39.39 12.11 -50.56
N ARG A 216 39.63 13.33 -51.06
CA ARG A 216 40.47 14.35 -50.41
C ARG A 216 39.73 15.27 -49.42
N ALA A 217 38.40 15.28 -49.39
CA ALA A 217 37.65 16.09 -48.44
C ALA A 217 37.55 15.38 -47.07
N ALA A 218 37.80 16.13 -45.99
CA ALA A 218 37.59 15.59 -44.64
C ALA A 218 36.11 15.18 -44.47
N PRO A 219 35.82 13.98 -43.95
CA PRO A 219 34.46 13.51 -43.77
C PRO A 219 33.69 14.42 -42.83
N GLU A 220 32.52 14.89 -43.28
CA GLU A 220 31.63 15.69 -42.44
C GLU A 220 31.00 14.79 -41.38
N ARG A 221 31.19 15.15 -40.11
CA ARG A 221 30.63 14.41 -38.98
C ARG A 221 29.32 15.06 -38.56
N GLU A 222 28.25 14.30 -38.64
CA GLU A 222 26.93 14.72 -38.20
C GLU A 222 26.61 14.05 -36.86
N ARG A 223 26.25 14.86 -35.86
CA ARG A 223 25.81 14.37 -34.56
C ARG A 223 24.34 13.95 -34.66
N VAL A 224 24.09 12.65 -34.59
CA VAL A 224 22.75 12.07 -34.67
C VAL A 224 22.37 11.49 -33.31
N LEU A 225 21.22 11.92 -32.77
CA LEU A 225 20.69 11.33 -31.55
C LEU A 225 19.95 10.03 -31.90
N THR A 226 20.25 8.95 -31.18
CA THR A 226 19.62 7.64 -31.32
C THR A 226 18.92 7.25 -30.02
N ALA A 227 17.78 6.57 -30.12
CA ALA A 227 17.17 5.90 -28.99
C ALA A 227 17.90 4.56 -28.77
N ALA A 228 18.77 4.51 -27.77
CA ALA A 228 19.63 3.35 -27.48
C ALA A 228 18.85 2.22 -26.80
N ASP A 229 18.03 2.56 -25.80
CA ASP A 229 17.24 1.61 -25.02
C ASP A 229 15.92 2.21 -24.49
N LEU A 230 14.98 1.35 -24.09
CA LEU A 230 13.71 1.73 -23.47
C LEU A 230 13.46 0.91 -22.21
N ALA A 231 13.00 1.59 -21.17
CA ALA A 231 12.54 0.97 -19.94
C ALA A 231 11.15 1.49 -19.57
N ALA A 232 10.31 0.59 -19.05
CA ALA A 232 9.08 1.00 -18.38
C ALA A 232 9.46 1.86 -17.15
N PRO A 233 8.73 2.95 -16.86
CA PRO A 233 8.90 3.62 -15.58
C PRO A 233 8.60 2.58 -14.50
N PRO A 234 9.33 2.60 -13.36
CA PRO A 234 9.04 1.69 -12.27
C PRO A 234 7.56 1.83 -11.93
N ALA A 235 6.85 0.71 -11.91
CA ALA A 235 5.44 0.69 -11.54
C ALA A 235 5.31 1.44 -10.22
N TRP A 236 4.33 2.35 -10.15
CA TRP A 236 4.01 2.95 -8.87
C TRP A 236 3.48 1.82 -8.00
N VAL A 237 4.34 1.32 -7.12
CA VAL A 237 3.93 0.41 -6.07
C VAL A 237 3.37 1.31 -4.98
N PRO A 238 2.06 1.22 -4.67
CA PRO A 238 1.52 1.93 -3.53
C PRO A 238 2.34 1.57 -2.29
N PRO A 239 2.62 2.53 -1.40
CA PRO A 239 3.47 2.29 -0.23
C PRO A 239 2.91 1.21 0.71
N TRP A 240 1.64 0.84 0.56
CA TRP A 240 1.01 -0.24 1.32
C TRP A 240 1.17 -1.65 0.72
N ILE A 241 1.63 -1.80 -0.53
CA ILE A 241 1.85 -3.11 -1.18
C ILE A 241 3.25 -3.64 -0.89
N ASN A 242 4.23 -2.76 -0.70
CA ASN A 242 5.57 -3.15 -0.30
C ASN A 242 5.60 -3.34 1.22
N GLY A 243 5.65 -4.60 1.68
CA GLY A 243 5.63 -4.93 3.12
C GLY A 243 6.69 -4.20 3.94
N ALA A 244 7.86 -3.93 3.36
CA ALA A 244 8.92 -3.18 4.05
C ALA A 244 8.64 -1.66 4.10
N GLU A 245 7.83 -1.12 3.19
CA GLU A 245 7.39 0.28 3.22
C GLU A 245 6.22 0.47 4.20
N VAL A 246 5.29 -0.49 4.27
CA VAL A 246 4.27 -0.58 5.34
C VAL A 246 4.91 -0.63 6.72
N GLN A 247 5.88 -1.54 6.91
CA GLN A 247 6.59 -1.67 8.18
C GLN A 247 7.32 -0.39 8.55
N TRP A 248 7.91 0.32 7.58
CA TRP A 248 8.54 1.61 7.82
C TRP A 248 7.53 2.68 8.25
N TRP A 249 6.39 2.78 7.57
CA TRP A 249 5.32 3.72 7.92
C TRP A 249 4.70 3.42 9.29
N LEU A 250 4.43 2.15 9.60
CA LEU A 250 3.95 1.71 10.91
C LEU A 250 4.95 2.05 12.02
N ALA A 251 6.22 1.70 11.84
CA ALA A 251 7.27 2.05 12.80
C ALA A 251 7.36 3.56 13.05
N ARG A 252 7.10 4.38 12.02
CA ARG A 252 7.13 5.84 12.14
C ARG A 252 5.88 6.42 12.78
N ALA A 253 4.70 5.93 12.41
CA ALA A 253 3.45 6.26 13.08
C ALA A 253 3.53 5.93 14.57
N TRP A 254 4.08 4.77 14.92
CA TRP A 254 4.34 4.39 16.30
C TRP A 254 5.37 5.31 16.97
N SER A 255 6.49 5.64 16.34
CA SER A 255 7.46 6.58 16.93
C SER A 255 6.82 7.94 17.28
N VAL A 256 5.96 8.46 16.40
CA VAL A 256 5.27 9.74 16.60
C VAL A 256 4.23 9.63 17.72
N GLY A 257 3.44 8.55 17.73
CA GLY A 257 2.47 8.28 18.80
C GLY A 257 3.13 8.20 20.19
N ALA A 258 4.28 7.53 20.27
CA ALA A 258 5.05 7.42 21.51
C ALA A 258 5.48 8.80 22.04
N ALA A 259 6.01 9.65 21.15
CA ALA A 259 6.46 10.98 21.50
C ALA A 259 5.29 11.87 21.96
N ALA A 260 4.16 11.83 21.24
CA ALA A 260 2.97 12.59 21.61
C ALA A 260 2.42 12.15 22.99
N ALA A 261 2.37 10.85 23.26
CA ALA A 261 1.94 10.32 24.55
C ALA A 261 2.87 10.77 25.70
N LEU A 262 4.18 10.76 25.47
CA LEU A 262 5.16 11.23 26.47
C LEU A 262 4.98 12.72 26.77
N VAL A 263 4.79 13.55 25.75
CA VAL A 263 4.56 15.00 25.91
C VAL A 263 3.27 15.27 26.66
N LEU A 264 2.17 14.60 26.29
CA LEU A 264 0.89 14.73 26.99
C LEU A 264 1.00 14.31 28.45
N ARG A 265 1.73 13.23 28.74
CA ARG A 265 1.94 12.78 30.12
C ARG A 265 2.76 13.77 30.94
N ALA A 266 3.83 14.32 30.35
CA ALA A 266 4.62 15.35 31.00
C ALA A 266 3.77 16.60 31.32
N ALA A 267 2.93 17.03 30.37
CA ALA A 267 2.03 18.16 30.56
C ALA A 267 1.01 17.90 31.69
N GLN A 268 0.44 16.69 31.78
CA GLN A 268 -0.46 16.30 32.87
C GLN A 268 0.22 16.36 34.24
N LEU A 269 1.46 15.86 34.35
CA LEU A 269 2.21 15.89 35.60
C LEU A 269 2.53 17.32 36.06
N VAL A 270 2.89 18.20 35.13
CA VAL A 270 3.13 19.61 35.43
C VAL A 270 1.85 20.31 35.87
N ALA A 271 0.73 20.07 35.19
CA ALA A 271 -0.57 20.63 35.56
C ALA A 271 -1.01 20.18 36.97
N GLY A 272 -0.81 18.89 37.29
CA GLY A 272 -1.13 18.36 38.62
C GLY A 272 -0.19 18.81 39.75
N ALA A 273 0.99 19.33 39.44
CA ALA A 273 1.91 19.88 40.45
C ALA A 273 1.68 21.38 40.74
N LEU A 274 0.93 22.06 39.86
CA LEU A 274 0.66 23.51 39.94
C LEU A 274 -0.73 23.86 40.50
N GLY A 275 -1.62 22.88 40.64
CA GLY A 275 -2.96 23.03 41.22
C GLY A 275 -3.05 22.38 42.59
#